data_AF-A0A2N7QF25-F1
#
_entry.id   AF-A0A2N7QF25-F1
#
_cell.length_a   1.000
_cell.length_b   1.000
_cell.length_c   1.000
_cell.angle_alpha   90.00
_cell.angle_beta   90.00
_cell.angle_gamma   90.00
#
_symmetry.space_group_name_H-M   'P 1'
#
loop_
_entity.id
_entity.type
_entity.pdbx_description
1 polymer ?
#
loop_
_entity_poly.entity_id
_entity_poly.type
_entity_poly.pdbx_seq_one_letter_code
_entity_poly.pdbx_strand_id
1 'polypeptide(L)'
;MKENISLETYTLKHEEGFAIFDACGNIDIERNFEEGIYYEGTRFLSYYKLYIFNETPILLSSAVKEDNSLFTADLTNPDIVKNEEIVIPEGTLHILRNKFLYENCCYERIYLKNFYLNPVDIELNFYFNNDFADIFEVRGFKRERKGKFFPLQTERDRIKFIYKGLDNVERITDILFNPLPEKIFSNRAIYKLRLNPRGSFTLYLNIRCLIENRKFNKCSYKKAFYHIKRRLENWENKSCKIYTSNEQFNQWLKRSWADIIMLTTSTEYGLYPYAGIPWFNTIFGRDGIITALECLWINPSIAKGTLAFLAHHQAKEFNPEQDAQPGKIVHEIRKGEMAAIGEIPFAKYYGSVDATPLFVILASKYYERTGDIEFIKNIWENILMAISWIDEYGDIDKDGFVEYYPSERGLINKGWKDSKDSVFYEDGELAKPPIALVEIQGYAYKAKREGAKLARVLGKKDLAVKW
;
A
#
# COMPACT_ATOMS: atom_id res chain seq x y z
N MET A 1 23.01 -26.63 -12.94
CA MET A 1 22.81 -26.06 -11.60
C MET A 1 21.38 -25.54 -11.57
N LYS A 2 20.45 -26.20 -10.86
CA LYS A 2 19.10 -25.65 -10.68
C LYS A 2 19.24 -24.47 -9.73
N GLU A 3 19.15 -23.25 -10.26
CA GLU A 3 19.19 -22.04 -9.45
C GLU A 3 18.08 -22.12 -8.39
N ASN A 4 18.48 -22.08 -7.12
CA ASN A 4 17.59 -21.61 -6.06
C ASN A 4 17.26 -20.16 -6.39
N ILE A 5 16.22 -19.93 -7.19
CA ILE A 5 15.65 -18.60 -7.39
C ILE A 5 15.20 -18.17 -6.00
N SER A 6 15.98 -17.25 -5.44
CA SER A 6 15.66 -16.58 -4.18
C SER A 6 14.18 -16.19 -4.17
N LEU A 7 13.48 -16.52 -3.07
CA LEU A 7 12.13 -16.00 -2.80
C LEU A 7 12.14 -14.50 -2.50
N GLU A 8 13.30 -13.84 -2.59
CA GLU A 8 13.41 -12.40 -2.49
C GLU A 8 12.44 -11.71 -3.45
N THR A 9 11.65 -10.82 -2.85
CA THR A 9 10.68 -9.98 -3.53
C THR A 9 11.06 -8.53 -3.31
N TYR A 10 10.69 -7.70 -4.29
CA TYR A 10 10.87 -6.28 -4.25
C TYR A 10 9.51 -5.61 -4.28
N THR A 11 9.35 -4.60 -3.41
CA THR A 11 8.11 -3.86 -3.24
C THR A 11 8.27 -2.42 -3.69
N LEU A 12 7.26 -1.91 -4.40
CA LEU A 12 7.08 -0.49 -4.67
C LEU A 12 5.68 -0.08 -4.23
N LYS A 13 5.53 1.14 -3.69
CA LYS A 13 4.23 1.76 -3.41
C LYS A 13 4.21 3.21 -3.83
N HIS A 14 3.07 3.64 -4.34
CA HIS A 14 2.76 5.03 -4.55
C HIS A 14 1.26 5.26 -4.32
N GLU A 15 0.94 6.11 -3.34
CA GLU A 15 -0.44 6.42 -2.97
C GLU A 15 -1.25 5.12 -2.72
N GLU A 16 -2.33 4.88 -3.46
CA GLU A 16 -3.22 3.70 -3.35
C GLU A 16 -2.70 2.44 -4.07
N GLY A 17 -1.62 2.56 -4.85
CA GLY A 17 -1.05 1.47 -5.63
C GLY A 17 0.21 0.89 -5.00
N PHE A 18 0.38 -0.43 -5.11
CA PHE A 18 1.63 -1.12 -4.79
C PHE A 18 1.91 -2.26 -5.75
N ALA A 19 3.16 -2.70 -5.84
CA ALA A 19 3.58 -3.80 -6.69
C ALA A 19 4.62 -4.65 -5.97
N ILE A 20 4.52 -5.97 -6.15
CA ILE A 20 5.45 -6.98 -5.64
C ILE A 20 5.90 -7.82 -6.83
N PHE A 21 7.20 -7.96 -7.00
CA PHE A 21 7.82 -8.73 -8.08
C PHE A 21 9.10 -9.41 -7.62
N ASP A 22 9.57 -10.40 -8.38
CA ASP A 22 10.82 -11.11 -8.12
C ASP A 22 12.07 -10.23 -8.38
N ALA A 23 13.25 -10.79 -8.08
CA ALA A 23 14.53 -10.11 -8.28
C ALA A 23 14.84 -9.75 -9.74
N CYS A 24 14.17 -10.36 -10.72
CA CYS A 24 14.26 -10.03 -12.15
C CYS A 24 13.21 -9.00 -12.60
N GLY A 25 12.31 -8.58 -11.71
CA GLY A 25 11.18 -7.71 -12.02
C GLY A 25 10.01 -8.41 -12.73
N ASN A 26 9.91 -9.73 -12.60
CA ASN A 26 8.78 -10.53 -13.07
C ASN A 26 7.71 -10.69 -11.98
N ILE A 27 6.52 -11.08 -12.42
CA ILE A 27 5.38 -11.43 -11.57
C ILE A 27 4.94 -12.84 -11.97
N ASP A 28 4.84 -13.73 -10.99
CA ASP A 28 4.36 -15.09 -11.15
C ASP A 28 3.71 -15.59 -9.85
N ILE A 29 2.38 -15.56 -9.82
CA ILE A 29 1.62 -15.98 -8.64
C ILE A 29 1.70 -17.48 -8.34
N GLU A 30 2.14 -18.31 -9.29
CA GLU A 30 2.40 -19.74 -9.03
C GLU A 30 3.70 -19.92 -8.23
N ARG A 31 4.66 -19.00 -8.40
CA ARG A 31 5.92 -18.95 -7.63
C ARG A 31 5.70 -18.33 -6.25
N ASN A 32 5.04 -17.18 -6.21
CA ASN A 32 4.71 -16.47 -4.99
C ASN A 32 3.36 -15.76 -5.16
N PHE A 33 2.34 -16.23 -4.44
CA PHE A 33 0.96 -15.75 -4.55
C PHE A 33 0.78 -14.28 -4.16
N GLU A 34 1.75 -13.65 -3.50
CA GLU A 34 1.74 -12.22 -3.14
C GLU A 34 2.19 -11.31 -4.29
N GLU A 35 2.80 -11.86 -5.34
CA GLU A 35 3.27 -11.08 -6.46
C GLU A 35 2.10 -10.49 -7.26
N GLY A 36 2.31 -9.28 -7.77
CA GLY A 36 1.33 -8.60 -8.59
C GLY A 36 1.46 -7.08 -8.59
N ILE A 37 0.60 -6.45 -9.38
CA ILE A 37 0.35 -5.01 -9.32
C ILE A 37 -1.04 -4.81 -8.75
N TYR A 38 -1.12 -4.08 -7.65
CA TYR A 38 -2.32 -3.87 -6.86
C TYR A 38 -2.71 -2.40 -6.87
N TYR A 39 -4.00 -2.12 -6.92
CA TYR A 39 -4.55 -0.77 -6.83
C TYR A 39 -5.91 -0.81 -6.15
N GLU A 40 -6.12 0.05 -5.14
CA GLU A 40 -7.37 0.13 -4.36
C GLU A 40 -7.89 -1.22 -3.81
N GLY A 41 -6.98 -2.13 -3.44
CA GLY A 41 -7.32 -3.43 -2.84
C GLY A 41 -7.58 -4.57 -3.82
N THR A 42 -7.36 -4.36 -5.13
CA THR A 42 -7.49 -5.40 -6.17
C THR A 42 -6.16 -5.63 -6.88
N ARG A 43 -5.81 -6.90 -7.19
CA ARG A 43 -4.67 -7.26 -8.05
C ARG A 43 -5.03 -7.12 -9.54
N PHE A 44 -4.48 -6.11 -10.19
CA PHE A 44 -4.68 -5.85 -11.62
C PHE A 44 -3.80 -6.70 -12.53
N LEU A 45 -2.63 -7.13 -12.05
CA LEU A 45 -1.74 -8.00 -12.82
C LEU A 45 -1.21 -9.12 -11.92
N SER A 46 -1.42 -10.37 -12.35
CA SER A 46 -1.04 -11.58 -11.62
C SER A 46 0.07 -12.37 -12.31
N TYR A 47 0.43 -12.00 -13.54
CA TYR A 47 1.56 -12.59 -14.23
C TYR A 47 2.19 -11.59 -15.17
N TYR A 48 3.52 -11.54 -15.13
CA TYR A 48 4.34 -10.78 -16.05
C TYR A 48 5.74 -11.36 -16.15
N LYS A 49 6.09 -11.96 -17.30
CA LYS A 49 7.46 -12.44 -17.56
C LYS A 49 8.06 -11.88 -18.84
N LEU A 50 9.35 -11.59 -18.78
CA LEU A 50 10.22 -11.29 -19.92
C LEU A 50 11.06 -12.52 -20.26
N TYR A 51 11.02 -12.91 -21.53
CA TYR A 51 11.91 -13.90 -22.13
C TYR A 51 12.73 -13.26 -23.25
N ILE A 52 13.98 -13.72 -23.39
CA ILE A 52 14.80 -13.49 -24.58
C ILE A 52 14.80 -14.79 -25.38
N PHE A 53 14.23 -14.75 -26.58
CA PHE A 53 13.76 -15.94 -27.29
C PHE A 53 12.79 -16.74 -26.41
N ASN A 54 13.17 -17.96 -26.04
CA ASN A 54 12.41 -18.85 -25.15
C ASN A 54 13.07 -18.99 -23.77
N GLU A 55 14.14 -18.26 -23.52
CA GLU A 55 14.94 -18.38 -22.30
C GLU A 55 14.70 -17.21 -21.34
N THR A 56 14.83 -17.46 -20.05
CA THR A 56 14.80 -16.43 -19.02
C THR A 56 16.15 -15.71 -18.95
N PRO A 57 16.18 -14.36 -18.92
CA PRO A 57 17.41 -13.63 -18.64
C PRO A 57 18.02 -14.02 -17.28
N ILE A 58 19.34 -14.05 -17.20
CA ILE A 58 20.12 -14.35 -15.99
C ILE A 58 20.27 -13.06 -15.18
N LEU A 59 20.02 -13.13 -13.86
CA LEU A 59 20.17 -12.00 -12.95
C LEU A 59 21.64 -11.72 -12.62
N LEU A 60 22.06 -10.46 -12.78
CA LEU A 60 23.37 -9.99 -12.32
C LEU A 60 23.26 -9.26 -10.98
N SER A 61 22.29 -8.35 -10.86
CA SER A 61 21.98 -7.64 -9.62
C SER A 61 20.61 -6.99 -9.69
N SER A 62 19.96 -6.82 -8.54
CA SER A 62 18.77 -5.99 -8.42
C SER A 62 18.75 -5.22 -7.12
N ALA A 63 18.02 -4.10 -7.11
CA ALA A 63 17.86 -3.26 -5.94
C ALA A 63 16.64 -2.35 -6.08
N VAL A 64 16.09 -1.94 -4.94
CA VAL A 64 15.25 -0.74 -4.84
C VAL A 64 16.12 0.40 -4.32
N LYS A 65 16.02 1.56 -4.96
CA LYS A 65 16.74 2.78 -4.54
C LYS A 65 16.44 3.09 -3.07
N GLU A 66 17.39 3.69 -2.36
CA GLU A 66 17.26 3.98 -0.92
C GLU A 66 16.01 4.79 -0.54
N ASP A 67 15.48 5.59 -1.47
CA ASP A 67 14.26 6.40 -1.30
C ASP A 67 12.96 5.67 -1.71
N ASN A 68 13.02 4.36 -1.96
CA ASN A 68 11.92 3.50 -2.40
C ASN A 68 11.25 3.92 -3.73
N SER A 69 11.88 4.79 -4.52
CA SER A 69 11.26 5.39 -5.72
C SER A 69 11.42 4.58 -7.00
N LEU A 70 12.40 3.68 -7.07
CA LEU A 70 12.81 3.02 -8.31
C LEU A 70 13.39 1.65 -8.01
N PHE A 71 12.82 0.63 -8.64
CA PHE A 71 13.45 -0.68 -8.75
C PHE A 71 14.36 -0.73 -9.99
N THR A 72 15.50 -1.40 -9.85
CA THR A 72 16.41 -1.71 -10.94
C THR A 72 16.79 -3.18 -10.93
N ALA A 73 16.85 -3.80 -12.11
CA ALA A 73 17.43 -5.13 -12.31
C ALA A 73 18.37 -5.10 -13.53
N ASP A 74 19.61 -5.49 -13.30
CA ASP A 74 20.61 -5.74 -14.32
C ASP A 74 20.63 -7.23 -14.63
N LEU A 75 20.36 -7.56 -15.89
CA LEU A 75 20.22 -8.93 -16.38
C LEU A 75 21.12 -9.14 -17.60
N THR A 76 21.40 -10.39 -17.93
CA THR A 76 22.07 -10.80 -19.17
C THR A 76 21.35 -11.95 -19.87
N ASN A 77 21.68 -12.20 -21.13
CA ASN A 77 21.20 -13.39 -21.85
C ASN A 77 21.97 -14.65 -21.41
N PRO A 78 21.32 -15.82 -21.38
CA PRO A 78 21.99 -17.13 -21.41
C PRO A 78 22.52 -17.43 -22.83
N ASP A 79 23.20 -18.56 -23.00
CA ASP A 79 23.50 -19.09 -24.33
C ASP A 79 22.22 -19.28 -25.14
N ILE A 80 22.13 -18.60 -26.28
CA ILE A 80 21.02 -18.77 -27.21
C ILE A 80 21.46 -19.75 -28.29
N VAL A 81 20.79 -20.91 -28.33
CA VAL A 81 21.09 -21.99 -29.26
C VAL A 81 20.09 -21.99 -30.41
N LYS A 82 20.57 -22.15 -31.64
CA LYS A 82 19.76 -22.36 -32.84
C LYS A 82 20.39 -23.47 -33.68
N ASN A 83 19.62 -24.50 -34.04
CA ASN A 83 20.12 -25.67 -34.76
C ASN A 83 21.36 -26.31 -34.11
N GLU A 84 21.32 -26.50 -32.78
CA GLU A 84 22.42 -27.06 -31.97
C GLU A 84 23.71 -26.20 -31.90
N GLU A 85 23.72 -24.99 -32.48
CA GLU A 85 24.83 -24.05 -32.40
C GLU A 85 24.50 -22.84 -31.53
N ILE A 86 25.46 -22.38 -30.72
CA ILE A 86 25.33 -21.14 -29.94
C ILE A 86 25.44 -19.95 -30.90
N VAL A 87 24.32 -19.25 -31.11
CA VAL A 87 24.27 -18.07 -31.99
C VAL A 87 24.51 -16.77 -31.24
N ILE A 88 24.18 -16.72 -29.95
CA ILE A 88 24.47 -15.59 -29.06
C ILE A 88 25.03 -16.18 -27.77
N PRO A 89 26.34 -16.01 -27.50
CA PRO A 89 26.94 -16.51 -26.27
C PRO A 89 26.35 -15.82 -25.03
N GLU A 90 26.31 -16.55 -23.93
CA GLU A 90 25.97 -16.03 -22.60
C GLU A 90 26.77 -14.77 -22.27
N GLY A 91 26.15 -13.84 -21.54
CA GLY A 91 26.87 -12.67 -21.03
C GLY A 91 27.10 -11.56 -22.05
N THR A 92 26.63 -11.71 -23.29
CA THR A 92 26.94 -10.77 -24.38
C THR A 92 25.91 -9.67 -24.59
N LEU A 93 24.72 -9.79 -23.99
CA LEU A 93 23.65 -8.80 -24.04
C LEU A 93 23.33 -8.32 -22.64
N HIS A 94 23.39 -7.02 -22.41
CA HIS A 94 22.92 -6.41 -21.17
C HIS A 94 21.47 -5.98 -21.29
N ILE A 95 20.67 -6.32 -20.29
CA ILE A 95 19.25 -5.96 -20.19
C ILE A 95 19.06 -5.27 -18.84
N LEU A 96 18.74 -3.97 -18.86
CA LEU A 96 18.45 -3.17 -17.67
C LEU A 96 16.95 -2.89 -17.60
N ARG A 97 16.31 -3.31 -16.51
CA ARG A 97 14.89 -3.03 -16.23
C ARG A 97 14.80 -2.00 -15.12
N ASN A 98 14.05 -0.92 -15.33
CA ASN A 98 13.78 0.10 -14.33
C ASN A 98 12.27 0.25 -14.13
N LYS A 99 11.76 0.05 -12.91
CA LYS A 99 10.32 0.14 -12.60
C LYS A 99 10.03 1.15 -11.50
N PHE A 100 8.95 1.90 -11.64
CA PHE A 100 8.41 2.75 -10.57
C PHE A 100 6.89 2.84 -10.65
N LEU A 101 6.24 3.19 -9.55
CA LEU A 101 4.81 3.46 -9.50
C LEU A 101 4.53 4.96 -9.44
N TYR A 102 3.56 5.43 -10.22
CA TYR A 102 3.04 6.78 -10.14
C TYR A 102 1.53 6.77 -10.39
N GLU A 103 0.78 7.33 -9.45
CA GLU A 103 -0.68 7.20 -9.35
C GLU A 103 -1.12 5.73 -9.51
N ASN A 104 -1.94 5.43 -10.50
CA ASN A 104 -2.49 4.10 -10.78
C ASN A 104 -1.72 3.33 -11.87
N CYS A 105 -0.43 3.65 -12.09
CA CYS A 105 0.35 3.06 -13.18
C CYS A 105 1.74 2.60 -12.72
N CYS A 106 2.10 1.39 -13.15
CA CYS A 106 3.48 0.90 -13.12
C CYS A 106 4.17 1.25 -14.44
N TYR A 107 5.22 2.05 -14.33
CA TYR A 107 6.07 2.44 -15.43
C TYR A 107 7.31 1.58 -15.45
N GLU A 108 7.62 1.01 -16.60
CA GLU A 108 8.85 0.28 -16.82
C GLU A 108 9.61 0.81 -18.03
N ARG A 109 10.93 0.90 -17.87
CA ARG A 109 11.87 1.10 -18.97
C ARG A 109 12.76 -0.13 -19.05
N ILE A 110 12.89 -0.69 -20.25
CA ILE A 110 13.79 -1.81 -20.53
C ILE A 110 14.81 -1.32 -21.56
N TYR A 111 16.08 -1.33 -21.16
CA TYR A 111 17.22 -0.96 -21.98
C TYR A 111 18.00 -2.22 -22.35
N LEU A 112 18.25 -2.43 -23.63
CA LEU A 112 19.08 -3.52 -24.14
C LEU A 112 20.34 -2.97 -24.80
N LYS A 113 21.47 -3.65 -24.59
CA LYS A 113 22.74 -3.30 -25.22
C LYS A 113 23.51 -4.55 -25.67
N ASN A 114 23.98 -4.51 -26.91
CA ASN A 114 24.83 -5.57 -27.45
C ASN A 114 26.31 -5.30 -27.10
N PHE A 115 26.90 -6.17 -26.29
CA PHE A 115 28.34 -6.20 -26.01
C PHE A 115 29.08 -7.27 -26.83
N TYR A 116 28.37 -8.10 -27.59
CA TYR A 116 28.98 -9.02 -28.54
C TYR A 116 29.71 -8.28 -29.66
N LEU A 117 30.69 -8.95 -30.25
CA LEU A 117 31.48 -8.42 -31.37
C LEU A 117 30.74 -8.49 -32.71
N ASN A 118 29.66 -9.25 -32.79
CA ASN A 118 28.86 -9.42 -34.01
C ASN A 118 27.46 -8.80 -33.86
N PRO A 119 26.81 -8.42 -34.98
CA PRO A 119 25.39 -8.08 -34.96
C PRO A 119 24.56 -9.27 -34.46
N VAL A 120 23.57 -8.98 -33.62
CA VAL A 120 22.63 -9.99 -33.11
C VAL A 120 21.21 -9.66 -33.53
N ASP A 121 20.45 -10.67 -33.96
CA ASP A 121 19.01 -10.57 -34.12
C ASP A 121 18.37 -11.10 -32.84
N ILE A 122 17.57 -10.29 -32.14
CA ILE A 122 17.00 -10.60 -30.83
C ILE A 122 15.48 -10.67 -30.97
N GLU A 123 14.88 -11.68 -30.32
CA GLU A 123 13.45 -11.74 -30.05
C GLU A 123 13.18 -11.53 -28.56
N LEU A 124 12.39 -10.53 -28.19
CA LEU A 124 11.90 -10.36 -26.82
C LEU A 124 10.44 -10.73 -26.73
N ASN A 125 10.10 -11.50 -25.72
CA ASN A 125 8.76 -12.01 -25.50
C ASN A 125 8.26 -11.59 -24.11
N PHE A 126 7.16 -10.84 -24.10
CA PHE A 126 6.49 -10.43 -22.88
C PHE A 126 5.17 -11.16 -22.77
N TYR A 127 4.93 -11.81 -21.62
CA TYR A 127 3.69 -12.52 -21.33
C TYR A 127 3.01 -11.90 -20.13
N PHE A 128 1.68 -11.78 -20.20
CA PHE A 128 0.88 -11.14 -19.16
C PHE A 128 -0.31 -12.01 -18.76
N ASN A 129 -0.77 -11.88 -17.53
CA ASN A 129 -2.07 -12.39 -17.10
C ASN A 129 -2.61 -11.58 -15.92
N ASN A 130 -3.92 -11.70 -15.68
CA ASN A 130 -4.62 -11.05 -14.58
C ASN A 130 -5.57 -12.04 -13.92
N ASP A 131 -6.00 -11.72 -12.70
CA ASP A 131 -7.06 -12.43 -12.00
C ASP A 131 -8.07 -11.51 -11.30
N PHE A 132 -7.78 -10.20 -11.20
CA PHE A 132 -8.59 -9.21 -10.48
C PHE A 132 -8.92 -9.64 -9.05
N ALA A 133 -8.02 -10.41 -8.40
CA ALA A 133 -8.25 -10.91 -7.05
C ALA A 133 -8.32 -9.76 -6.04
N ASP A 134 -9.33 -9.78 -5.17
CA ASP A 134 -9.35 -8.90 -4.00
C ASP A 134 -8.23 -9.29 -3.02
N ILE A 135 -7.67 -8.32 -2.29
CA ILE A 135 -6.59 -8.58 -1.32
C ILE A 135 -6.97 -9.62 -0.27
N PHE A 136 -8.25 -9.75 0.09
CA PHE A 136 -8.71 -10.79 1.01
C PHE A 136 -8.72 -12.17 0.35
N GLU A 137 -9.04 -12.29 -0.94
CA GLU A 137 -8.87 -13.54 -1.69
C GLU A 137 -7.39 -13.97 -1.69
N VAL A 138 -6.48 -13.02 -1.92
CA VAL A 138 -5.04 -13.30 -1.89
C VAL A 138 -4.58 -13.76 -0.49
N ARG A 139 -5.21 -13.24 0.59
CA ARG A 139 -4.98 -13.69 1.98
C ARG A 139 -5.63 -15.04 2.32
N GLY A 140 -6.28 -15.69 1.36
CA GLY A 140 -6.87 -17.01 1.53
C GLY A 140 -8.37 -17.01 1.86
N PHE A 141 -9.06 -15.87 1.84
CA PHE A 141 -10.53 -15.88 1.88
C PHE A 141 -11.08 -16.57 0.64
N LYS A 142 -11.90 -17.60 0.86
CA LYS A 142 -12.59 -18.29 -0.23
C LYS A 142 -13.80 -17.47 -0.64
N ARG A 143 -13.82 -17.04 -1.90
CA ARG A 143 -14.93 -16.29 -2.47
C ARG A 143 -15.81 -17.23 -3.29
N GLU A 144 -17.12 -17.21 -3.03
CA GLU A 144 -18.07 -18.12 -3.69
C GLU A 144 -18.29 -17.75 -5.16
N ARG A 145 -18.24 -16.45 -5.49
CA ARG A 145 -18.52 -15.92 -6.82
C ARG A 145 -17.48 -14.87 -7.19
N LYS A 146 -17.23 -14.75 -8.49
CA LYS A 146 -16.42 -13.68 -9.07
C LYS A 146 -17.25 -12.91 -10.08
N GLY A 147 -16.82 -11.69 -10.36
CA GLY A 147 -17.34 -10.90 -11.45
C GLY A 147 -17.10 -11.53 -12.82
N LYS A 148 -17.42 -10.78 -13.86
CA LYS A 148 -17.34 -11.25 -15.25
C LYS A 148 -16.05 -10.79 -15.91
N PHE A 149 -15.27 -11.75 -16.41
CA PHE A 149 -14.17 -11.49 -17.33
C PHE A 149 -14.70 -11.30 -18.75
N PHE A 150 -14.18 -10.29 -19.44
CA PHE A 150 -14.45 -10.06 -20.85
C PHE A 150 -13.29 -10.58 -21.71
N PRO A 151 -13.54 -10.87 -23.00
CA PRO A 151 -12.47 -11.24 -23.91
C PRO A 151 -11.36 -10.19 -23.91
N LEU A 152 -10.11 -10.65 -23.87
CA LEU A 152 -8.93 -9.80 -23.96
C LEU A 152 -8.98 -8.99 -25.27
N GLN A 153 -8.68 -7.70 -25.17
CA GLN A 153 -8.64 -6.80 -26.32
C GLN A 153 -7.19 -6.44 -26.64
N THR A 154 -6.83 -6.47 -27.92
CA THR A 154 -5.52 -6.06 -28.40
C THR A 154 -5.65 -4.96 -29.44
N GLU A 155 -4.75 -3.99 -29.37
CA GLU A 155 -4.51 -3.02 -30.44
C GLU A 155 -3.03 -3.12 -30.84
N ARG A 156 -2.56 -2.28 -31.78
CA ARG A 156 -1.17 -2.33 -32.24
C ARG A 156 -0.15 -1.98 -31.14
N ASP A 157 -0.56 -1.18 -30.16
CA ASP A 157 0.29 -0.61 -29.11
C ASP A 157 -0.09 -1.06 -27.70
N ARG A 158 -1.07 -1.96 -27.53
CA ARG A 158 -1.56 -2.34 -26.19
C ARG A 158 -2.29 -3.67 -26.08
N ILE A 159 -2.35 -4.16 -24.85
CA ILE A 159 -3.17 -5.29 -24.40
C ILE A 159 -4.07 -4.79 -23.26
N LYS A 160 -5.37 -5.11 -23.33
CA LYS A 160 -6.33 -4.81 -22.25
C LYS A 160 -6.99 -6.07 -21.71
N PHE A 161 -6.94 -6.20 -20.40
CA PHE A 161 -7.75 -7.14 -19.64
C PHE A 161 -8.89 -6.38 -18.98
N ILE A 162 -10.12 -6.88 -19.11
CA ILE A 162 -11.33 -6.19 -18.66
C ILE A 162 -12.13 -7.13 -17.76
N TYR A 163 -12.49 -6.64 -16.58
CA TYR A 163 -13.26 -7.35 -15.57
C TYR A 163 -14.34 -6.44 -15.01
N LYS A 164 -15.57 -6.93 -14.94
CA LYS A 164 -16.67 -6.24 -14.24
C LYS A 164 -16.94 -6.98 -12.94
N GLY A 165 -16.65 -6.31 -11.82
CA GLY A 165 -16.88 -6.86 -10.49
C GLY A 165 -18.35 -7.08 -10.18
N LEU A 166 -18.62 -7.83 -9.12
CA LEU A 166 -19.95 -8.01 -8.52
C LEU A 166 -20.54 -6.69 -7.99
N ASP A 167 -19.67 -5.71 -7.71
CA ASP A 167 -20.02 -4.31 -7.43
C ASP A 167 -20.49 -3.52 -8.66
N ASN A 168 -20.57 -4.17 -9.83
CA ASN A 168 -20.85 -3.57 -11.14
C ASN A 168 -19.82 -2.56 -11.63
N VAL A 169 -18.64 -2.49 -11.01
CA VAL A 169 -17.56 -1.59 -11.43
C VAL A 169 -16.64 -2.29 -12.42
N GLU A 170 -16.40 -1.64 -13.56
CA GLU A 170 -15.43 -2.11 -14.55
C GLU A 170 -13.99 -1.75 -14.11
N ARG A 171 -13.12 -2.75 -14.13
CA ARG A 171 -11.68 -2.66 -13.84
C ARG A 171 -10.92 -3.14 -15.07
N ILE A 172 -9.93 -2.35 -15.49
CA ILE A 172 -9.15 -2.61 -16.70
C ILE A 172 -7.65 -2.56 -16.37
N THR A 173 -6.93 -3.61 -16.76
CA THR A 173 -5.47 -3.58 -16.84
C THR A 173 -5.08 -3.26 -18.27
N ASP A 174 -4.59 -2.04 -18.49
CA ASP A 174 -4.24 -1.53 -19.82
C ASP A 174 -2.72 -1.37 -19.95
N ILE A 175 -2.11 -2.24 -20.76
CA ILE A 175 -0.66 -2.38 -20.92
C ILE A 175 -0.27 -1.74 -22.24
N LEU A 176 0.42 -0.61 -22.20
CA LEU A 176 0.89 0.10 -23.39
C LEU A 176 2.37 -0.12 -23.64
N PHE A 177 2.71 -0.18 -24.92
CA PHE A 177 4.04 -0.43 -25.45
C PHE A 177 4.55 0.78 -26.24
N ASN A 178 5.77 1.22 -25.94
CA ASN A 178 6.43 2.26 -26.74
C ASN A 178 7.96 2.03 -26.79
N PRO A 179 8.59 1.90 -27.96
CA PRO A 179 8.00 1.87 -29.30
C PRO A 179 7.09 0.66 -29.52
N LEU A 180 6.36 0.64 -30.64
CA LEU A 180 5.43 -0.44 -30.97
C LEU A 180 6.16 -1.80 -31.05
N PRO A 181 5.56 -2.89 -30.52
CA PRO A 181 6.04 -4.23 -30.75
C PRO A 181 5.86 -4.61 -32.24
N GLU A 182 6.61 -5.63 -32.67
CA GLU A 182 6.43 -6.24 -34.00
C GLU A 182 5.05 -6.87 -34.09
N LYS A 183 4.64 -7.58 -33.04
CA LYS A 183 3.35 -8.26 -32.97
C LYS A 183 2.82 -8.33 -31.55
N ILE A 184 1.52 -8.13 -31.40
CA ILE A 184 0.76 -8.51 -30.20
C ILE A 184 -0.14 -9.68 -30.59
N PHE A 185 -0.10 -10.75 -29.80
CA PHE A 185 -0.95 -11.92 -29.96
C PHE A 185 -1.51 -12.34 -28.61
N SER A 186 -2.83 -12.19 -28.43
CA SER A 186 -3.49 -12.46 -27.15
C SER A 186 -2.77 -11.72 -25.99
N ASN A 187 -2.27 -12.45 -25.02
CA ASN A 187 -1.56 -11.96 -23.85
C ASN A 187 -0.02 -11.87 -24.02
N ARG A 188 0.48 -11.93 -25.25
CA ARG A 188 1.91 -11.87 -25.59
C ARG A 188 2.23 -10.68 -26.49
N ALA A 189 3.30 -9.95 -26.17
CA ALA A 189 3.90 -8.96 -27.04
C ALA A 189 5.31 -9.40 -27.46
N ILE A 190 5.60 -9.30 -28.76
CA ILE A 190 6.85 -9.76 -29.38
C ILE A 190 7.56 -8.57 -30.01
N TYR A 191 8.84 -8.42 -29.68
CA TYR A 191 9.73 -7.50 -30.38
C TYR A 191 10.79 -8.29 -31.14
N LYS A 192 11.04 -7.91 -32.40
CA LYS A 192 12.17 -8.40 -33.20
C LYS A 192 13.07 -7.23 -33.53
N LEU A 193 14.33 -7.30 -33.14
CA LEU A 193 15.29 -6.22 -33.31
C LEU A 193 16.64 -6.78 -33.76
N ARG A 194 17.33 -6.02 -34.61
CA ARG A 194 18.74 -6.26 -34.93
C ARG A 194 19.60 -5.23 -34.21
N LEU A 195 20.53 -5.68 -33.36
CA LEU A 195 21.49 -4.81 -32.69
C LEU A 195 22.89 -5.06 -33.25
N ASN A 196 23.46 -4.04 -33.90
CA ASN A 196 24.88 -4.02 -34.25
C ASN A 196 25.76 -4.09 -32.99
N PRO A 197 27.06 -4.42 -33.10
CA PRO A 197 28.00 -4.32 -31.98
C PRO A 197 27.92 -2.95 -31.33
N ARG A 198 27.83 -2.89 -30.00
CA ARG A 198 27.60 -1.67 -29.18
C ARG A 198 26.24 -0.98 -29.41
N GLY A 199 25.41 -1.50 -30.30
CA GLY A 199 24.05 -1.04 -30.52
C GLY A 199 23.18 -1.21 -29.28
N SER A 200 22.17 -0.34 -29.16
CA SER A 200 21.24 -0.39 -28.02
C SER A 200 19.82 -0.06 -28.43
N PHE A 201 18.87 -0.51 -27.62
CA PHE A 201 17.45 -0.29 -27.80
C PHE A 201 16.80 0.01 -26.46
N THR A 202 15.79 0.88 -26.45
CA THR A 202 15.00 1.17 -25.25
C THR A 202 13.53 1.06 -25.58
N LEU A 203 12.80 0.32 -24.75
CA LEU A 203 11.35 0.31 -24.77
C LEU A 203 10.78 0.66 -23.39
N TYR A 204 9.53 1.09 -23.40
CA TYR A 204 8.76 1.51 -22.24
C TYR A 204 7.46 0.72 -22.21
N LEU A 205 7.10 0.26 -21.01
CA LEU A 205 5.81 -0.32 -20.72
C LEU A 205 5.09 0.54 -19.69
N ASN A 206 3.81 0.83 -19.93
CA ASN A 206 2.94 1.47 -18.95
C ASN A 206 1.82 0.49 -18.63
N ILE A 207 1.82 -0.07 -17.43
CA ILE A 207 0.77 -0.98 -16.95
C ILE A 207 -0.18 -0.14 -16.10
N ARG A 208 -1.37 0.15 -16.62
CA ARG A 208 -2.35 1.03 -15.97
C ARG A 208 -3.47 0.23 -15.31
N CYS A 209 -3.78 0.57 -14.07
CA CYS A 209 -4.91 0.05 -13.31
C CYS A 209 -6.08 1.04 -13.41
N LEU A 210 -7.00 0.83 -14.35
CA LEU A 210 -8.11 1.75 -14.59
C LEU A 210 -9.38 1.22 -13.90
N ILE A 211 -10.10 2.12 -13.25
CA ILE A 211 -11.41 1.85 -12.63
C ILE A 211 -12.42 2.80 -13.28
N GLU A 212 -13.61 2.28 -13.59
CA GLU A 212 -14.71 3.05 -14.19
C GLU A 212 -14.96 4.37 -13.45
N ASN A 213 -15.26 5.45 -14.19
CA ASN A 213 -15.54 6.79 -13.66
C ASN A 213 -14.42 7.46 -12.85
N ARG A 214 -13.21 6.88 -12.80
CA ARG A 214 -12.03 7.54 -12.23
C ARG A 214 -11.27 8.32 -13.30
N LYS A 215 -10.86 9.55 -12.96
CA LYS A 215 -10.00 10.36 -13.83
C LYS A 215 -8.63 9.71 -13.92
N PHE A 216 -8.11 9.59 -15.14
CA PHE A 216 -6.76 9.13 -15.41
C PHE A 216 -5.97 10.23 -16.10
N ASN A 217 -4.84 10.63 -15.50
CA ASN A 217 -3.94 11.60 -16.10
C ASN A 217 -2.87 10.86 -16.91
N LYS A 218 -2.92 11.00 -18.24
CA LYS A 218 -1.84 10.51 -19.10
C LYS A 218 -0.53 11.21 -18.74
N CYS A 219 0.47 10.42 -18.38
CA CYS A 219 1.80 10.91 -18.03
C CYS A 219 2.87 10.12 -18.79
N SER A 220 3.93 10.79 -19.24
CA SER A 220 5.08 10.11 -19.84
C SER A 220 6.01 9.59 -18.74
N TYR A 221 6.81 8.56 -19.05
CA TYR A 221 7.81 8.02 -18.12
C TYR A 221 8.66 9.10 -17.43
N LYS A 222 9.21 10.03 -18.21
CA LYS A 222 10.06 11.13 -17.69
C LYS A 222 9.27 12.07 -16.77
N LYS A 223 8.05 12.42 -17.14
CA LYS A 223 7.21 13.35 -16.36
C LYS A 223 6.71 12.70 -15.08
N ALA A 224 6.30 11.43 -15.12
CA ALA A 224 5.88 10.67 -13.94
C ALA A 224 7.03 10.54 -12.94
N PHE A 225 8.24 10.18 -13.42
CA PHE A 225 9.41 10.09 -12.56
C PHE A 225 9.83 11.45 -11.97
N TYR A 226 9.67 12.54 -12.72
CA TYR A 226 9.87 13.90 -12.20
C TYR A 226 8.90 14.23 -11.06
N HIS A 227 7.62 13.85 -11.18
CA HIS A 227 6.64 14.07 -10.12
C HIS A 227 6.97 13.28 -8.84
N ILE A 228 7.48 12.04 -8.95
CA ILE A 228 7.96 11.28 -7.79
C ILE A 228 9.10 12.01 -7.09
N LYS A 229 10.13 12.44 -7.83
CA LYS A 229 11.26 13.19 -7.26
C LYS A 229 10.81 14.48 -6.58
N ARG A 230 9.93 15.26 -7.23
CA ARG A 230 9.38 16.49 -6.65
C ARG A 230 8.57 16.23 -5.39
N ARG A 231 7.82 15.12 -5.33
CA ARG A 231 7.13 14.68 -4.12
C ARG A 231 8.13 14.43 -2.99
N LEU A 232 9.16 13.63 -3.22
CA LEU A 232 10.20 13.33 -2.21
C LEU A 232 10.90 14.61 -1.72
N GLU A 233 11.30 15.50 -2.63
CA GLU A 233 11.91 16.78 -2.27
C GLU A 233 10.98 17.66 -1.42
N ASN A 234 9.68 17.71 -1.77
CA ASN A 234 8.70 18.45 -0.98
C ASN A 234 8.52 17.87 0.43
N TRP A 235 8.61 16.54 0.56
CA TRP A 235 8.59 15.85 1.84
C TRP A 235 9.82 16.20 2.67
N GLU A 236 11.02 16.09 2.10
CA GLU A 236 12.28 16.45 2.77
C GLU A 236 12.31 17.92 3.21
N ASN A 237 11.77 18.83 2.40
CA ASN A 237 11.73 20.26 2.71
C ASN A 237 10.75 20.61 3.83
N LYS A 238 9.76 19.76 4.11
CA LYS A 238 8.75 19.95 5.17
C LYS A 238 9.04 19.15 6.44
N SER A 239 10.15 18.43 6.47
CA SER A 239 10.53 17.57 7.59
C SER A 239 11.81 18.05 8.28
N CYS A 240 11.90 17.78 9.57
CA CYS A 240 13.15 17.91 10.32
C CYS A 240 14.20 16.95 9.75
N LYS A 241 15.43 17.43 9.55
CA LYS A 241 16.57 16.61 9.13
C LYS A 241 17.41 16.24 10.35
N ILE A 242 17.64 14.95 10.53
CA ILE A 242 18.43 14.41 11.63
C ILE A 242 19.74 13.89 11.04
N TYR A 243 20.85 14.28 11.66
CA TYR A 243 22.17 13.79 11.29
C TYR A 243 22.97 13.53 12.56
N THR A 244 23.75 12.45 12.55
CA THR A 244 24.64 12.07 13.64
C THR A 244 26.05 11.81 13.09
N SER A 245 27.04 11.78 13.96
CA SER A 245 28.42 11.39 13.59
C SER A 245 28.57 9.89 13.29
N ASN A 246 27.51 9.09 13.42
CA ASN A 246 27.51 7.65 13.11
C ASN A 246 26.77 7.39 11.79
N GLU A 247 27.53 7.05 10.74
CA GLU A 247 26.95 6.83 9.41
C GLU A 247 26.04 5.60 9.31
N GLN A 248 26.27 4.55 10.10
CA GLN A 248 25.37 3.38 10.13
C GLN A 248 24.01 3.77 10.71
N PHE A 249 24.01 4.58 11.76
CA PHE A 249 22.77 5.10 12.33
C PHE A 249 22.05 6.05 11.34
N ASN A 250 22.80 6.87 10.60
CA ASN A 250 22.23 7.71 9.55
C ASN A 250 21.59 6.88 8.42
N GLN A 251 22.15 5.72 8.06
CA GLN A 251 21.55 4.81 7.09
C GLN A 251 20.22 4.24 7.59
N TRP A 252 20.13 3.83 8.86
CA TRP A 252 18.88 3.40 9.47
C TRP A 252 17.82 4.51 9.47
N LEU A 253 18.18 5.73 9.89
CA LEU A 253 17.28 6.88 9.86
C LEU A 253 16.76 7.18 8.45
N LYS A 254 17.65 7.15 7.44
CA LYS A 254 17.27 7.36 6.04
C LYS A 254 16.28 6.30 5.56
N ARG A 255 16.54 5.02 5.87
CA ARG A 255 15.64 3.92 5.49
C ARG A 255 14.28 4.05 6.19
N SER A 256 14.26 4.24 7.51
CA SER A 256 13.01 4.43 8.26
C SER A 256 12.18 5.58 7.71
N TRP A 257 12.81 6.71 7.37
CA TRP A 257 12.09 7.85 6.81
C TRP A 257 11.59 7.61 5.38
N ALA A 258 12.38 6.92 4.54
CA ALA A 258 11.94 6.51 3.20
C ALA A 258 10.73 5.57 3.27
N ASP A 259 10.69 4.67 4.26
CA ASP A 259 9.57 3.74 4.47
C ASP A 259 8.30 4.50 4.93
N ILE A 260 8.43 5.48 5.84
CA ILE A 260 7.32 6.35 6.23
C ILE A 260 6.76 7.14 5.03
N ILE A 261 7.64 7.71 4.19
CA ILE A 261 7.19 8.44 2.99
C ILE A 261 6.49 7.49 2.01
N MET A 262 7.03 6.29 1.79
CA MET A 262 6.43 5.28 0.92
C MET A 262 5.03 4.87 1.41
N LEU A 263 4.89 4.59 2.72
CA LEU A 263 3.62 4.18 3.32
C LEU A 263 2.60 5.33 3.43
N THR A 264 3.03 6.59 3.34
CA THR A 264 2.11 7.73 3.43
C THR A 264 1.42 8.07 2.12
N THR A 265 0.09 8.08 2.18
CA THR A 265 -0.82 8.42 1.08
C THR A 265 -1.38 9.84 1.27
N SER A 266 -1.54 10.57 0.18
CA SER A 266 -2.17 11.89 0.11
C SER A 266 -3.66 11.71 -0.04
N THR A 267 -4.41 12.04 1.00
CA THR A 267 -5.87 12.06 0.99
C THR A 267 -6.38 13.47 0.75
N GLU A 268 -7.67 13.63 0.49
CA GLU A 268 -8.31 14.96 0.44
C GLU A 268 -8.23 15.73 1.78
N TYR A 269 -7.98 15.02 2.88
CA TYR A 269 -7.83 15.58 4.24
C TYR A 269 -6.36 15.83 4.64
N GLY A 270 -5.41 15.49 3.77
CA GLY A 270 -3.98 15.59 4.03
C GLY A 270 -3.27 14.23 4.02
N LEU A 271 -2.07 14.20 4.60
CA LEU A 271 -1.21 13.02 4.61
C LEU A 271 -1.71 11.98 5.61
N TYR A 272 -1.81 10.73 5.18
CA TYR A 272 -2.23 9.61 6.03
C TYR A 272 -1.29 8.41 5.86
N PRO A 273 -0.64 7.92 6.92
CA PRO A 273 0.21 6.73 6.85
C PRO A 273 -0.63 5.45 6.81
N TYR A 274 -0.42 4.62 5.78
CA TYR A 274 -1.02 3.29 5.68
C TYR A 274 -0.21 2.28 6.52
N ALA A 275 -0.87 1.22 7.00
CA ALA A 275 -0.28 0.31 7.98
C ALA A 275 0.85 -0.58 7.44
N GLY A 276 0.81 -1.00 6.17
CA GLY A 276 1.91 -1.80 5.61
C GLY A 276 1.58 -2.48 4.28
N ILE A 277 2.55 -3.13 3.65
CA ILE A 277 2.38 -3.84 2.37
C ILE A 277 2.78 -5.31 2.61
N PRO A 278 2.14 -6.31 1.97
CA PRO A 278 1.00 -6.21 1.04
C PRO A 278 -0.36 -6.03 1.70
N TRP A 279 -0.58 -6.63 2.86
CA TRP A 279 -1.94 -6.90 3.35
C TRP A 279 -2.66 -5.70 3.94
N PHE A 280 -1.90 -4.72 4.41
CA PHE A 280 -2.41 -3.62 5.21
C PHE A 280 -2.27 -2.28 4.48
N ASN A 281 -2.23 -2.31 3.14
CA ASN A 281 -2.02 -1.12 2.31
C ASN A 281 -3.32 -0.32 2.22
N THR A 282 -3.74 0.20 3.36
CA THR A 282 -4.98 0.95 3.51
C THR A 282 -4.97 1.78 4.78
N ILE A 283 -6.07 2.48 5.03
CA ILE A 283 -6.32 3.23 6.27
C ILE A 283 -6.51 2.25 7.42
N PHE A 284 -5.68 2.37 8.45
CA PHE A 284 -5.92 1.83 9.78
C PHE A 284 -5.87 2.96 10.81
N GLY A 285 -6.88 3.06 11.68
CA GLY A 285 -6.99 4.17 12.63
C GLY A 285 -5.86 4.19 13.64
N ARG A 286 -5.67 3.08 14.36
CA ARG A 286 -4.60 2.93 15.35
C ARG A 286 -3.23 3.15 14.75
N ASP A 287 -2.90 2.42 13.69
CA ASP A 287 -1.59 2.47 13.03
C ASP A 287 -1.29 3.87 12.50
N GLY A 288 -2.32 4.51 11.91
CA GLY A 288 -2.27 5.89 11.47
C GLY A 288 -1.94 6.86 12.60
N ILE A 289 -2.60 6.70 13.76
CA ILE A 289 -2.41 7.55 14.93
C ILE A 289 -1.04 7.33 15.59
N ILE A 290 -0.62 6.09 15.79
CA ILE A 290 0.67 5.77 16.42
C ILE A 290 1.81 6.31 15.54
N THR A 291 1.77 6.03 14.23
CA THR A 291 2.77 6.56 13.28
C THR A 291 2.79 8.08 13.32
N ALA A 292 1.62 8.73 13.35
CA ALA A 292 1.53 10.18 13.47
C ALA A 292 2.13 10.72 14.78
N LEU A 293 1.87 10.07 15.92
CA LEU A 293 2.46 10.42 17.22
C LEU A 293 3.99 10.33 17.17
N GLU A 294 4.53 9.25 16.62
CA GLU A 294 5.97 9.03 16.49
C GLU A 294 6.63 10.03 15.52
N CYS A 295 5.89 10.46 14.49
CA CYS A 295 6.38 11.43 13.50
C CYS A 295 6.17 12.90 13.88
N LEU A 296 5.50 13.23 15.00
CA LEU A 296 5.14 14.61 15.38
C LEU A 296 6.33 15.57 15.39
N TRP A 297 7.49 15.10 15.85
CA TRP A 297 8.70 15.91 15.95
C TRP A 297 9.39 16.10 14.60
N ILE A 298 9.23 15.14 13.67
CA ILE A 298 9.81 15.16 12.32
C ILE A 298 8.93 15.96 11.37
N ASN A 299 7.64 15.62 11.28
CA ASN A 299 6.69 16.22 10.35
C ASN A 299 5.25 16.21 10.93
N PRO A 300 4.80 17.29 11.59
CA PRO A 300 3.47 17.34 12.19
C PRO A 300 2.32 17.37 11.18
N SER A 301 2.59 17.55 9.87
CA SER A 301 1.53 17.52 8.85
C SER A 301 0.93 16.13 8.64
N ILE A 302 1.66 15.07 9.00
CA ILE A 302 1.12 13.69 9.06
C ILE A 302 0.02 13.64 10.13
N ALA A 303 0.30 14.13 11.35
CA ALA A 303 -0.69 14.17 12.43
C ALA A 303 -1.93 15.00 12.06
N LYS A 304 -1.76 16.16 11.43
CA LYS A 304 -2.89 16.98 10.96
C LYS A 304 -3.76 16.22 9.96
N GLY A 305 -3.14 15.56 8.97
CA GLY A 305 -3.86 14.79 7.96
C GLY A 305 -4.57 13.56 8.54
N THR A 306 -3.90 12.81 9.42
CA THR A 306 -4.50 11.70 10.17
C THR A 306 -5.70 12.14 10.99
N LEU A 307 -5.57 13.21 11.79
CA LEU A 307 -6.68 13.74 12.59
C LEU A 307 -7.85 14.21 11.71
N ALA A 308 -7.57 14.95 10.64
CA ALA A 308 -8.61 15.44 9.73
C ALA A 308 -9.38 14.30 9.05
N PHE A 309 -8.65 13.28 8.57
CA PHE A 309 -9.25 12.10 7.96
C PHE A 309 -10.14 11.35 8.96
N LEU A 310 -9.63 11.07 10.16
CA LEU A 310 -10.34 10.28 11.18
C LEU A 310 -11.54 11.05 11.76
N ALA A 311 -11.42 12.36 11.95
CA ALA A 311 -12.54 13.22 12.35
C ALA A 311 -13.67 13.19 11.31
N HIS A 312 -13.33 13.28 10.01
CA HIS A 312 -14.33 13.19 8.95
C HIS A 312 -15.04 11.82 8.94
N HIS A 313 -14.31 10.74 9.20
CA HIS A 313 -14.82 9.38 9.13
C HIS A 313 -15.34 8.81 10.46
N GLN A 314 -15.31 9.58 11.56
CA GLN A 314 -15.81 9.15 12.87
C GLN A 314 -17.27 8.69 12.80
N ALA A 315 -17.59 7.62 13.54
CA ALA A 315 -18.94 7.10 13.61
C ALA A 315 -19.87 8.10 14.32
N LYS A 316 -21.04 8.34 13.72
CA LYS A 316 -22.09 9.24 14.26
C LYS A 316 -23.31 8.48 14.78
N GLU A 317 -23.49 7.26 14.31
CA GLU A 317 -24.67 6.43 14.55
C GLU A 317 -24.23 5.00 14.84
N PHE A 318 -25.15 4.20 15.36
CA PHE A 318 -24.94 2.78 15.55
C PHE A 318 -25.07 2.01 14.23
N ASN A 319 -24.11 1.13 13.98
CA ASN A 319 -24.20 0.14 12.91
C ASN A 319 -23.50 -1.16 13.36
N PRO A 320 -24.25 -2.19 13.79
CA PRO A 320 -23.69 -3.44 14.27
C PRO A 320 -22.79 -4.17 13.25
N GLU A 321 -23.13 -4.15 11.96
CA GLU A 321 -22.33 -4.82 10.92
C GLU A 321 -20.94 -4.20 10.76
N GLN A 322 -20.82 -2.91 11.11
CA GLN A 322 -19.57 -2.14 11.04
C GLN A 322 -18.88 -1.97 12.39
N ASP A 323 -19.45 -2.50 13.49
CA ASP A 323 -19.04 -2.16 14.86
C ASP A 323 -19.07 -0.66 15.20
N ALA A 324 -19.91 0.10 14.49
CA ALA A 324 -20.01 1.53 14.70
C ALA A 324 -20.85 1.83 15.94
N GLN A 325 -20.32 2.70 16.80
CA GLN A 325 -21.05 3.37 17.88
C GLN A 325 -20.71 4.86 17.78
N PRO A 326 -21.62 5.78 18.16
CA PRO A 326 -21.33 7.21 18.10
C PRO A 326 -20.04 7.56 18.84
N GLY A 327 -19.14 8.28 18.17
CA GLY A 327 -17.84 8.70 18.69
C GLY A 327 -16.67 7.76 18.37
N LYS A 328 -16.91 6.53 17.88
CA LYS A 328 -15.81 5.64 17.51
C LYS A 328 -14.99 6.15 16.35
N ILE A 329 -13.68 5.97 16.47
CA ILE A 329 -12.73 6.15 15.38
C ILE A 329 -12.56 4.83 14.64
N VAL A 330 -12.40 4.91 13.32
CA VAL A 330 -12.37 3.74 12.44
C VAL A 330 -11.20 2.80 12.79
N HIS A 331 -11.42 1.50 12.71
CA HIS A 331 -10.38 0.49 12.74
C HIS A 331 -9.68 0.43 11.38
N GLU A 332 -10.42 0.14 10.31
CA GLU A 332 -9.90 0.15 8.94
C GLU A 332 -10.97 0.53 7.89
N ILE A 333 -10.52 1.00 6.72
CA ILE A 333 -11.37 1.36 5.57
C ILE A 333 -10.81 0.76 4.30
N ARG A 334 -11.53 -0.17 3.67
CA ARG A 334 -11.14 -0.86 2.43
C ARG A 334 -11.99 -0.41 1.25
N LYS A 335 -11.36 -0.31 0.07
CA LYS A 335 -12.00 0.06 -1.21
C LYS A 335 -12.16 -1.13 -2.18
N GLY A 336 -11.70 -2.31 -1.78
CA GLY A 336 -11.75 -3.53 -2.59
C GLY A 336 -13.19 -3.97 -2.90
N GLU A 337 -13.32 -4.83 -3.90
CA GLU A 337 -14.61 -5.32 -4.40
C GLU A 337 -15.39 -6.02 -3.28
N MET A 338 -14.73 -6.89 -2.50
CA MET A 338 -15.39 -7.65 -1.43
C MET A 338 -15.96 -6.72 -0.36
N ALA A 339 -15.24 -5.64 -0.04
CA ALA A 339 -15.72 -4.62 0.89
C ALA A 339 -16.90 -3.83 0.31
N ALA A 340 -16.82 -3.44 -0.97
CA ALA A 340 -17.84 -2.65 -1.63
C ALA A 340 -19.22 -3.33 -1.68
N ILE A 341 -19.27 -4.67 -1.76
CA ILE A 341 -20.52 -5.45 -1.76
C ILE A 341 -20.90 -6.03 -0.40
N GLY A 342 -20.11 -5.76 0.66
CA GLY A 342 -20.39 -6.25 2.01
C GLY A 342 -20.12 -7.74 2.23
N GLU A 343 -19.28 -8.38 1.42
CA GLU A 343 -18.78 -9.75 1.71
C GLU A 343 -17.86 -9.76 2.95
N ILE A 344 -17.27 -8.61 3.26
CA ILE A 344 -16.47 -8.35 4.46
C ILE A 344 -16.90 -7.00 5.07
N PRO A 345 -16.81 -6.82 6.40
CA PRO A 345 -17.28 -5.60 7.06
C PRO A 345 -16.35 -4.38 6.84
N PHE A 346 -15.19 -4.60 6.23
CA PHE A 346 -14.07 -3.66 6.21
C PHE A 346 -14.21 -2.48 5.26
N ALA A 347 -15.38 -2.28 4.61
CA ALA A 347 -15.64 -1.06 3.84
C ALA A 347 -15.49 0.20 4.70
N LYS A 348 -16.01 0.14 5.93
CA LYS A 348 -15.82 1.16 6.96
C LYS A 348 -16.06 0.52 8.33
N TYR A 349 -15.02 -0.09 8.89
CA TYR A 349 -15.14 -0.93 10.08
C TYR A 349 -14.56 -0.26 11.32
N TYR A 350 -15.25 -0.32 12.46
CA TYR A 350 -14.92 0.37 13.71
C TYR A 350 -14.67 -0.61 14.87
N GLY A 351 -14.29 -1.85 14.58
CA GLY A 351 -13.96 -2.87 15.57
C GLY A 351 -12.64 -2.65 16.32
N SER A 352 -12.42 -1.44 16.82
CA SER A 352 -11.27 -1.06 17.65
C SER A 352 -11.76 -0.42 18.94
N VAL A 353 -11.00 -0.62 20.04
CA VAL A 353 -11.17 0.10 21.31
C VAL A 353 -10.01 1.03 21.64
N ASP A 354 -8.90 0.94 20.93
CA ASP A 354 -7.71 1.78 21.11
C ASP A 354 -7.74 3.08 20.29
N ALA A 355 -8.29 3.06 19.08
CA ALA A 355 -8.21 4.20 18.15
C ALA A 355 -8.92 5.45 18.69
N THR A 356 -10.06 5.29 19.37
CA THR A 356 -10.85 6.41 19.91
C THR A 356 -10.12 7.18 21.02
N PRO A 357 -9.59 6.55 22.09
CA PRO A 357 -8.77 7.28 23.06
C PRO A 357 -7.46 7.80 22.44
N LEU A 358 -6.82 7.05 21.55
CA LEU A 358 -5.60 7.50 20.86
C LEU A 358 -5.82 8.75 20.00
N PHE A 359 -6.99 8.92 19.38
CA PHE A 359 -7.34 10.11 18.61
C PHE A 359 -7.31 11.38 19.46
N VAL A 360 -7.87 11.33 20.67
CA VAL A 360 -7.84 12.45 21.62
C VAL A 360 -6.41 12.78 22.05
N ILE A 361 -5.60 11.74 22.30
CA ILE A 361 -4.19 11.89 22.66
C ILE A 361 -3.43 12.58 21.53
N LEU A 362 -3.59 12.12 20.28
CA LEU A 362 -2.94 12.71 19.11
C LEU A 362 -3.37 14.17 18.91
N ALA A 363 -4.65 14.50 19.08
CA ALA A 363 -5.13 15.87 18.96
C ALA A 363 -4.42 16.81 19.95
N SER A 364 -4.30 16.40 21.22
CA SER A 364 -3.59 17.20 22.23
C SER A 364 -2.10 17.30 21.94
N LYS A 365 -1.44 16.20 21.56
CA LYS A 365 -0.01 16.21 21.23
C LYS A 365 0.31 17.00 19.97
N TYR A 366 -0.58 16.98 18.98
CA TYR A 366 -0.50 17.84 17.82
C TYR A 366 -0.57 19.33 18.22
N TYR A 367 -1.53 19.71 19.05
CA TYR A 367 -1.63 21.08 19.56
C TYR A 367 -0.39 21.49 20.36
N GLU A 368 0.07 20.65 21.29
CA GLU A 368 1.27 20.89 22.09
C GLU A 368 2.50 21.14 21.20
N ARG A 369 2.59 20.43 20.06
CA ARG A 369 3.69 20.57 19.10
C ARG A 369 3.58 21.81 18.21
N THR A 370 2.37 22.21 17.83
CA THR A 370 2.16 23.17 16.72
C THR A 370 1.52 24.49 17.12
N GLY A 371 0.81 24.53 18.24
CA GLY A 371 -0.03 25.66 18.64
C GLY A 371 -1.23 25.92 17.71
N ASP A 372 -1.58 25.00 16.80
CA ASP A 372 -2.64 25.17 15.79
C ASP A 372 -4.04 25.04 16.43
N ILE A 373 -4.43 26.10 17.14
CA ILE A 373 -5.69 26.16 17.89
C ILE A 373 -6.92 26.14 16.98
N GLU A 374 -6.84 26.74 15.79
CA GLU A 374 -7.95 26.79 14.84
C GLU A 374 -8.28 25.39 14.31
N PHE A 375 -7.26 24.56 14.06
CA PHE A 375 -7.52 23.17 13.71
C PHE A 375 -8.20 22.40 14.85
N ILE A 376 -7.74 22.57 16.10
CA ILE A 376 -8.37 21.92 17.26
C ILE A 376 -9.83 22.34 17.42
N LYS A 377 -10.14 23.64 17.25
CA LYS A 377 -11.53 24.13 17.25
C LYS A 377 -12.38 23.41 16.19
N ASN A 378 -11.83 23.22 14.98
CA ASN A 378 -12.55 22.57 13.88
C ASN A 378 -12.90 21.10 14.15
N ILE A 379 -12.07 20.38 14.92
CA ILE A 379 -12.31 18.97 15.30
C ILE A 379 -12.82 18.82 16.74
N TRP A 380 -13.22 19.91 17.40
CA TRP A 380 -13.57 19.88 18.82
C TRP A 380 -14.77 18.98 19.12
N GLU A 381 -15.81 19.04 18.28
CA GLU A 381 -16.99 18.17 18.41
C GLU A 381 -16.60 16.69 18.26
N ASN A 382 -15.64 16.36 17.40
CA ASN A 382 -15.13 15.00 17.27
C ASN A 382 -14.42 14.52 18.53
N ILE A 383 -13.65 15.40 19.19
CA ILE A 383 -12.99 15.12 20.47
C ILE A 383 -14.03 14.90 21.58
N LEU A 384 -15.08 15.72 21.63
CA LEU A 384 -16.20 15.53 22.55
C LEU A 384 -16.87 14.17 22.35
N MET A 385 -17.20 13.82 21.11
CA MET A 385 -17.80 12.53 20.78
C MET A 385 -16.89 11.35 21.16
N ALA A 386 -15.57 11.47 20.94
CA ALA A 386 -14.62 10.43 21.30
C ALA A 386 -14.56 10.20 22.82
N ILE A 387 -14.54 11.27 23.63
CA ILE A 387 -14.56 11.15 25.09
C ILE A 387 -15.93 10.65 25.58
N SER A 388 -17.02 11.10 24.97
CA SER A 388 -18.37 10.59 25.25
C SER A 388 -18.45 9.09 24.99
N TRP A 389 -17.85 8.60 23.90
CA TRP A 389 -17.79 7.17 23.62
C TRP A 389 -17.05 6.41 24.72
N ILE A 390 -15.92 6.93 25.23
CA ILE A 390 -15.17 6.31 26.33
C ILE A 390 -16.07 6.14 27.57
N ASP A 391 -16.85 7.18 27.91
CA ASP A 391 -17.68 7.21 29.12
C ASP A 391 -19.00 6.43 29.00
N GLU A 392 -19.58 6.35 27.80
CA GLU A 392 -20.95 5.83 27.61
C GLU A 392 -21.00 4.44 26.96
N TYR A 393 -20.15 4.19 25.97
CA TYR A 393 -20.22 2.98 25.15
C TYR A 393 -18.99 2.08 25.30
N GLY A 394 -17.87 2.65 25.76
CA GLY A 394 -16.67 1.92 26.13
C GLY A 394 -16.80 1.21 27.45
N ASP A 395 -17.55 1.78 28.41
CA ASP A 395 -17.75 1.24 29.76
C ASP A 395 -19.13 0.56 29.86
N ILE A 396 -19.18 -0.72 29.45
CA ILE A 396 -20.44 -1.42 29.20
C ILE A 396 -21.16 -1.76 30.50
N ASP A 397 -20.40 -2.20 31.51
CA ASP A 397 -20.93 -2.57 32.82
C ASP A 397 -20.93 -1.41 33.85
N LYS A 398 -20.32 -0.26 33.49
CA LYS A 398 -20.25 0.97 34.27
C LYS A 398 -19.31 0.88 35.48
N ASP A 399 -18.29 0.04 35.41
CA ASP A 399 -17.26 -0.08 36.45
C ASP A 399 -16.10 0.91 36.26
N GLY A 400 -16.08 1.63 35.14
CA GLY A 400 -15.09 2.65 34.80
C GLY A 400 -13.98 2.18 33.86
N PHE A 401 -13.98 0.91 33.45
CA PHE A 401 -13.04 0.37 32.47
C PHE A 401 -13.63 0.30 31.06
N VAL A 402 -12.78 0.51 30.06
CA VAL A 402 -13.16 0.34 28.66
C VAL A 402 -13.07 -1.13 28.27
N GLU A 403 -14.17 -1.67 27.78
CA GLU A 403 -14.38 -3.08 27.48
C GLU A 403 -14.82 -3.32 26.03
N TYR A 404 -14.81 -4.58 25.61
CA TYR A 404 -15.45 -4.99 24.36
C TYR A 404 -16.05 -6.38 24.39
N TYR A 405 -17.02 -6.56 23.49
CA TYR A 405 -17.52 -7.86 23.02
C TYR A 405 -17.03 -8.14 21.60
N PRO A 406 -16.85 -9.43 21.24
CA PRO A 406 -16.61 -9.84 19.86
C PRO A 406 -17.84 -9.52 19.00
N SER A 407 -17.60 -9.35 17.70
CA SER A 407 -18.68 -9.10 16.74
C SER A 407 -18.93 -10.30 15.86
N GLU A 408 -20.19 -10.55 15.52
CA GLU A 408 -20.60 -11.76 14.80
C GLU A 408 -19.84 -11.96 13.47
N ARG A 409 -19.64 -10.86 12.73
CA ARG A 409 -18.94 -10.85 11.43
C ARG A 409 -17.61 -10.09 11.45
N GLY A 410 -17.20 -9.62 12.62
CA GLY A 410 -16.04 -8.76 12.81
C GLY A 410 -14.88 -9.45 13.51
N LEU A 411 -13.99 -8.64 14.08
CA LEU A 411 -12.89 -9.11 14.92
C LEU A 411 -13.41 -9.62 16.26
N ILE A 412 -12.78 -10.69 16.74
CA ILE A 412 -13.02 -11.23 18.08
C ILE A 412 -12.37 -10.32 19.11
N ASN A 413 -11.10 -9.95 18.89
CA ASN A 413 -10.34 -9.05 19.74
C ASN A 413 -10.22 -7.68 19.09
N LYS A 414 -10.46 -6.61 19.87
CA LYS A 414 -10.56 -5.23 19.36
C LYS A 414 -9.40 -4.31 19.78
N GLY A 415 -8.37 -4.88 20.43
CA GLY A 415 -7.11 -4.18 20.73
C GLY A 415 -6.03 -4.44 19.66
N TRP A 416 -4.79 -4.05 19.95
CA TRP A 416 -3.63 -4.31 19.07
C TRP A 416 -3.31 -5.80 18.87
N LYS A 417 -3.75 -6.64 19.81
CA LYS A 417 -3.74 -8.11 19.71
C LYS A 417 -5.10 -8.57 19.16
N ASP A 418 -5.34 -8.35 17.87
CA ASP A 418 -6.64 -8.60 17.23
C ASP A 418 -6.85 -10.04 16.74
N SER A 419 -5.82 -10.87 16.81
CA SER A 419 -5.90 -12.30 16.49
C SER A 419 -6.77 -13.05 17.50
N LYS A 420 -7.53 -14.05 17.03
CA LYS A 420 -8.55 -14.77 17.82
C LYS A 420 -8.03 -15.46 19.09
N ASP A 421 -6.75 -15.80 19.12
CA ASP A 421 -6.06 -16.60 20.13
C ASP A 421 -5.04 -15.80 20.94
N SER A 422 -5.08 -14.46 20.85
CA SER A 422 -4.04 -13.59 21.40
C SER A 422 -4.36 -13.00 22.79
N VAL A 423 -5.52 -13.32 23.36
CA VAL A 423 -5.94 -12.90 24.69
C VAL A 423 -6.34 -14.14 25.49
N PHE A 424 -5.48 -14.57 26.40
CA PHE A 424 -5.60 -15.80 27.18
C PHE A 424 -5.00 -15.63 28.58
N TYR A 425 -5.40 -16.50 29.50
CA TYR A 425 -4.86 -16.60 30.85
C TYR A 425 -3.55 -17.41 30.90
N GLU A 426 -2.84 -17.41 32.02
CA GLU A 426 -1.55 -18.11 32.17
C GLU A 426 -1.61 -19.61 31.82
N ASP A 427 -2.75 -20.24 32.02
CA ASP A 427 -3.01 -21.66 31.70
C ASP A 427 -3.34 -21.92 30.21
N GLY A 428 -3.43 -20.87 29.39
CA GLY A 428 -3.77 -20.95 27.97
C GLY A 428 -5.27 -20.90 27.67
N GLU A 429 -6.16 -20.78 28.66
CA GLU A 429 -7.60 -20.59 28.41
C GLU A 429 -7.83 -19.19 27.81
N LEU A 430 -8.60 -19.12 26.71
CA LEU A 430 -8.97 -17.84 26.08
C LEU A 430 -9.85 -17.00 27.02
N ALA A 431 -9.57 -15.70 27.08
CA ALA A 431 -10.38 -14.77 27.86
C ALA A 431 -11.82 -14.70 27.32
N LYS A 432 -12.80 -14.60 28.24
CA LYS A 432 -14.23 -14.49 27.91
C LYS A 432 -14.68 -13.03 28.00
N PRO A 433 -15.54 -12.57 27.09
CA PRO A 433 -16.05 -11.20 27.13
C PRO A 433 -17.00 -10.95 28.33
N PRO A 434 -17.15 -9.68 28.77
CA PRO A 434 -16.46 -8.50 28.26
C PRO A 434 -14.96 -8.51 28.58
N ILE A 435 -14.13 -8.04 27.64
CA ILE A 435 -12.68 -8.00 27.82
C ILE A 435 -12.23 -6.56 28.05
N ALA A 436 -11.63 -6.30 29.22
CA ALA A 436 -10.94 -5.06 29.54
C ALA A 436 -9.41 -5.25 29.39
N LEU A 437 -8.82 -4.67 28.34
CA LEU A 437 -7.38 -4.72 28.10
C LEU A 437 -6.65 -3.65 28.91
N VAL A 438 -5.59 -4.01 29.64
CA VAL A 438 -4.86 -3.10 30.54
C VAL A 438 -4.27 -1.89 29.82
N GLU A 439 -3.73 -2.09 28.61
CA GLU A 439 -3.16 -1.03 27.78
C GLU A 439 -4.21 0.03 27.38
N ILE A 440 -5.46 -0.40 27.16
CA ILE A 440 -6.57 0.48 26.78
C ILE A 440 -6.96 1.38 27.94
N GLN A 441 -6.89 0.89 29.18
CA GLN A 441 -7.20 1.70 30.36
C GLN A 441 -6.19 2.84 30.52
N GLY A 442 -4.92 2.55 30.25
CA GLY A 442 -3.88 3.59 30.18
C GLY A 442 -4.18 4.64 29.10
N TYR A 443 -4.65 4.23 27.92
CA TYR A 443 -5.05 5.14 26.86
C TYR A 443 -6.29 5.95 27.22
N ALA A 444 -7.32 5.34 27.81
CA ALA A 444 -8.54 6.03 28.25
C ALA A 444 -8.24 7.10 29.30
N TYR A 445 -7.42 6.77 30.31
CA TYR A 445 -6.95 7.72 31.30
C TYR A 445 -6.19 8.88 30.64
N LYS A 446 -5.21 8.56 29.78
CA LYS A 446 -4.41 9.59 29.10
C LYS A 446 -5.27 10.45 28.18
N ALA A 447 -6.24 9.88 27.49
CA ALA A 447 -7.19 10.60 26.64
C ALA A 447 -7.99 11.63 27.43
N LYS A 448 -8.53 11.27 28.61
CA LYS A 448 -9.23 12.22 29.50
C LYS A 448 -8.31 13.34 29.96
N ARG A 449 -7.09 13.01 30.41
CA ARG A 449 -6.08 13.99 30.83
C ARG A 449 -5.69 14.96 29.72
N GLU A 450 -5.50 14.46 28.50
CA GLU A 450 -5.15 15.25 27.32
C GLU A 450 -6.35 16.07 26.81
N GLY A 451 -7.55 15.50 26.81
CA GLY A 451 -8.81 16.21 26.55
C GLY A 451 -9.02 17.36 27.52
N ALA A 452 -8.75 17.17 28.82
CA ALA A 452 -8.86 18.21 29.83
C ALA A 452 -7.89 19.38 29.56
N LYS A 453 -6.69 19.11 29.03
CA LYS A 453 -5.77 20.17 28.61
C LYS A 453 -6.34 20.98 27.44
N LEU A 454 -6.85 20.31 26.41
CA LEU A 454 -7.49 20.99 25.28
C LEU A 454 -8.72 21.80 25.71
N ALA A 455 -9.54 21.25 26.62
CA ALA A 455 -10.67 21.96 27.22
C ALA A 455 -10.23 23.25 27.93
N ARG A 456 -9.15 23.23 28.72
CA ARG A 456 -8.60 24.46 29.35
C ARG A 456 -8.16 25.48 28.32
N VAL A 457 -7.45 25.04 27.28
CA VAL A 457 -6.98 25.89 26.18
C VAL A 457 -8.15 26.57 25.46
N LEU A 458 -9.26 25.85 25.28
CA LEU A 458 -10.48 26.37 24.65
C LEU A 458 -11.42 27.11 25.62
N GLY A 459 -11.02 27.31 26.88
CA GLY A 459 -11.83 27.99 27.89
C GLY A 459 -13.03 27.17 28.42
N LYS A 460 -13.10 25.88 28.13
CA LYS A 460 -14.17 24.95 28.57
C LYS A 460 -13.86 24.38 29.97
N LYS A 461 -13.90 25.25 30.98
CA LYS A 461 -13.46 24.93 32.35
C LYS A 461 -14.20 23.73 32.97
N ASP A 462 -15.52 23.66 32.80
CA ASP A 462 -16.33 22.59 33.41
C ASP A 462 -15.96 21.21 32.85
N LEU A 463 -15.74 21.12 31.53
CA LEU A 463 -15.27 19.90 30.88
C LEU A 463 -13.85 19.52 31.34
N ALA A 464 -12.98 20.51 31.54
CA ALA A 464 -11.61 20.29 32.03
C ALA A 464 -11.52 19.83 33.48
N VAL A 465 -12.59 20.00 34.27
CA VAL A 465 -12.71 19.48 35.63
C VAL A 465 -13.38 18.10 35.63
N LYS A 466 -14.37 17.90 34.74
CA LYS A 466 -15.06 16.60 34.57
C LYS A 466 -14.10 15.51 34.08
N TRP A 467 -13.24 15.83 33.12
CA TRP A 467 -12.24 14.92 32.54
C TRP A 467 -10.91 14.97 33.30
#